data_AF-U2BZW5-F1
#
_entry.id   AF-U2BZW5-F1
#
_cell.length_a   1.000
_cell.length_b   1.000
_cell.length_c   1.000
_cell.angle_alpha   90.00
_cell.angle_beta   90.00
_cell.angle_gamma   90.00
#
_symmetry.space_group_name_H-M   'P 1'
#
loop_
_entity.id
_entity.type
_entity.pdbx_description
1 polymer ?
#
loop_
_entity_poly.entity_id
_entity_poly.type
_entity_poly.pdbx_seq_one_letter_code
_entity_poly.pdbx_strand_id
1 'polypeptide(L)'
;MNDNEFYNFCMKELTKYEDNYDIDPFDSLKKMVDLYDLIKKTNFHDIGDRIELWLDEYGDENIIEYIKNTKNPYLIGTLIGKN
;
A
#
# COMPACT_ATOMS: atom_id res chain seq x y z
N MET A 1 -19.94 -5.07 8.48
CA MET A 1 -19.46 -4.86 7.11
C MET A 1 -19.25 -6.22 6.50
N ASN A 2 -19.89 -6.52 5.38
CA ASN A 2 -19.62 -7.76 4.62
C ASN A 2 -18.39 -7.57 3.70
N ASP A 3 -17.89 -8.65 3.11
CA ASP A 3 -16.68 -8.62 2.29
C ASP A 3 -16.79 -7.66 1.10
N ASN A 4 -17.96 -7.56 0.46
CA ASN A 4 -18.17 -6.62 -0.67
C ASN A 4 -18.14 -5.16 -0.21
N GLU A 5 -18.75 -4.85 0.94
CA GLU A 5 -18.68 -3.50 1.53
C GLU A 5 -17.25 -3.14 1.91
N PHE A 6 -16.50 -4.11 2.45
CA PHE A 6 -15.11 -3.91 2.84
C PHE A 6 -14.19 -3.73 1.63
N TYR A 7 -14.37 -4.56 0.59
CA TYR A 7 -13.67 -4.41 -0.68
C TYR A 7 -13.91 -3.02 -1.29
N ASN A 8 -15.17 -2.58 -1.38
CA ASN A 8 -15.51 -1.27 -1.94
C ASN A 8 -14.92 -0.12 -1.11
N PHE A 9 -14.87 -0.27 0.21
CA PHE A 9 -14.19 0.68 1.08
C PHE A 9 -12.68 0.75 0.76
N CYS A 10 -11.99 -0.39 0.73
CA CYS A 10 -10.55 -0.45 0.44
C CYS A 10 -10.21 0.12 -0.94
N MET A 11 -10.98 -0.22 -1.97
CA MET A 11 -10.78 0.32 -3.32
C MET A 11 -10.95 1.84 -3.36
N LYS A 12 -11.97 2.37 -2.68
CA LYS A 12 -12.21 3.82 -2.59
C LYS A 12 -11.07 4.54 -1.85
N GLU A 13 -10.58 3.95 -0.77
CA GLU A 13 -9.44 4.51 -0.05
C GLU A 13 -8.16 4.50 -0.89
N LEU A 14 -7.87 3.39 -1.59
CA LEU A 14 -6.73 3.34 -2.51
C LEU A 14 -6.81 4.44 -3.56
N THR A 15 -7.94 4.59 -4.26
CA THR A 15 -8.12 5.67 -5.26
C THR A 15 -7.89 7.06 -4.69
N LYS A 16 -8.35 7.34 -3.47
CA LYS A 16 -8.06 8.62 -2.81
C LYS A 16 -6.57 8.83 -2.55
N TYR A 17 -5.83 7.78 -2.20
CA TYR A 17 -4.40 7.89 -1.95
C TYR A 17 -3.64 8.12 -3.25
N GLU A 18 -4.07 7.48 -4.35
CA GLU A 18 -3.53 7.74 -5.69
C GLU A 18 -3.79 9.18 -6.14
N ASP A 19 -5.03 9.67 -6.02
CA ASP A 19 -5.40 11.04 -6.40
C ASP A 19 -4.64 12.11 -5.57
N ASN A 20 -4.30 11.79 -4.32
CA ASN A 20 -3.57 12.71 -3.42
C ASN A 20 -2.05 12.64 -3.60
N TYR A 21 -1.53 11.71 -4.40
CA TYR A 21 -0.09 11.50 -4.52
C TYR A 21 0.64 12.78 -4.96
N ASP A 22 0.11 13.51 -5.93
CA ASP A 22 0.71 14.76 -6.43
C ASP A 22 0.75 15.89 -5.38
N ILE A 23 -0.03 15.78 -4.31
CA ILE A 23 -0.13 16.77 -3.22
C ILE A 23 0.81 16.41 -2.06
N ASP A 24 0.75 15.15 -1.62
CA ASP A 24 1.59 14.62 -0.54
C ASP A 24 2.01 13.18 -0.86
N PRO A 25 3.11 13.00 -1.62
CA PRO A 25 3.58 11.68 -2.04
C PRO A 25 3.86 10.74 -0.88
N PHE A 26 4.50 11.26 0.18
CA PHE A 26 4.92 10.44 1.30
C PHE A 26 3.73 9.94 2.12
N ASP A 27 2.79 10.83 2.48
CA ASP A 27 1.60 10.42 3.23
C ASP A 27 0.70 9.48 2.41
N SER A 28 0.63 9.69 1.10
CA SER A 28 -0.14 8.83 0.18
C SER A 28 0.43 7.41 0.15
N LEU A 29 1.73 7.24 -0.11
CA LEU A 29 2.38 5.93 -0.12
C LEU A 29 2.35 5.25 1.25
N LYS A 30 2.50 6.01 2.34
CA LYS A 30 2.36 5.51 3.70
C LYS A 30 0.98 4.91 3.96
N LYS A 31 -0.09 5.59 3.53
CA LYS A 31 -1.46 5.09 3.66
C LYS A 31 -1.72 3.87 2.78
N MET A 32 -1.08 3.76 1.63
CA MET A 32 -1.12 2.53 0.82
C MET A 32 -0.47 1.35 1.55
N VAL A 33 0.68 1.55 2.21
CA VAL A 33 1.32 0.53 3.07
C VAL A 33 0.38 0.08 4.19
N ASP A 34 -0.26 1.04 4.87
CA ASP A 34 -1.22 0.74 5.95
C ASP A 34 -2.44 -0.03 5.42
N LEU A 35 -2.94 0.34 4.23
CA LEU A 35 -4.04 -0.35 3.56
C LEU A 35 -3.66 -1.78 3.17
N TYR A 36 -2.44 -2.01 2.67
CA TYR A 36 -1.94 -3.34 2.37
C TYR A 36 -1.93 -4.23 3.63
N ASP A 37 -1.45 -3.69 4.76
CA ASP A 37 -1.42 -4.45 6.02
C ASP A 37 -2.83 -4.87 6.47
N LEU A 38 -3.81 -3.99 6.24
CA LEU A 38 -5.21 -4.23 6.53
C LEU A 38 -5.81 -5.35 5.65
N ILE A 39 -5.43 -5.44 4.38
CA ILE A 39 -6.00 -6.41 3.42
C ILE A 39 -5.18 -7.68 3.23
N LYS A 40 -3.94 -7.79 3.75
CA LYS A 40 -3.02 -8.92 3.47
C LYS A 40 -3.54 -10.33 3.81
N LYS A 41 -4.62 -10.45 4.57
CA LYS A 41 -5.27 -11.73 4.93
C LYS A 41 -6.59 -11.96 4.21
N THR A 42 -6.99 -11.06 3.32
CA THR A 42 -8.19 -11.19 2.48
C THR A 42 -7.81 -11.77 1.12
N ASN A 43 -8.82 -12.00 0.28
CA ASN A 43 -8.64 -12.42 -1.11
C ASN A 43 -8.59 -11.23 -2.08
N PHE A 44 -8.34 -10.01 -1.59
CA PHE A 44 -8.33 -8.77 -2.40
C PHE A 44 -6.97 -8.58 -3.09
N HIS A 45 -6.56 -9.60 -3.85
CA HIS A 45 -5.25 -9.64 -4.50
C HIS A 45 -5.05 -8.48 -5.46
N ASP A 46 -6.10 -8.05 -6.15
CA ASP A 46 -6.06 -6.92 -7.08
C ASP A 46 -5.70 -5.58 -6.41
N ILE A 47 -6.24 -5.31 -5.21
CA ILE A 47 -5.88 -4.13 -4.41
C ILE A 47 -4.43 -4.26 -3.92
N GLY A 48 -4.04 -5.45 -3.45
CA GLY A 48 -2.67 -5.73 -3.00
C GLY A 48 -1.64 -5.50 -4.10
N ASP A 49 -1.84 -6.12 -5.26
CA ASP A 49 -0.96 -6.01 -6.44
C ASP A 49 -0.83 -4.55 -6.89
N ARG A 50 -1.94 -3.80 -6.88
CA ARG A 50 -1.94 -2.38 -7.25
C ARG A 50 -1.11 -1.55 -6.28
N ILE A 51 -1.21 -1.79 -4.98
CA ILE A 51 -0.38 -1.12 -3.97
C ILE A 51 1.10 -1.47 -4.18
N GLU A 52 1.43 -2.74 -4.42
CA GLU A 52 2.80 -3.18 -4.68
C GLU A 52 3.41 -2.46 -5.89
N LEU A 53 2.64 -2.28 -6.97
CA LEU A 53 3.08 -1.52 -8.15
C LEU A 53 3.40 -0.04 -7.82
N TRP A 54 2.54 0.62 -7.04
CA TRP A 54 2.81 2.01 -6.62
C TRP A 54 4.06 2.13 -5.76
N LEU A 55 4.23 1.21 -4.82
CA LEU A 55 5.42 1.20 -3.98
C LEU A 55 6.68 0.87 -4.80
N ASP A 56 6.59 0.02 -5.82
CA ASP A 56 7.70 -0.32 -6.71
C ASP A 56 8.12 0.84 -7.62
N GLU A 57 7.15 1.62 -8.12
CA GLU A 57 7.40 2.73 -9.04
C GLU A 57 7.80 4.03 -8.32
N TYR A 58 7.21 4.29 -7.15
CA TYR A 58 7.31 5.59 -6.46
C TYR A 58 7.89 5.51 -5.05
N GLY A 59 8.08 4.32 -4.50
CA GLY A 59 8.65 4.14 -3.16
C GLY A 59 10.09 4.64 -3.08
N ASP A 60 10.40 5.36 -2.00
CA ASP A 60 11.72 5.88 -1.70
C ASP A 60 12.29 5.30 -0.40
N GLU A 61 13.48 5.76 0.00
CA GLU A 61 14.14 5.32 1.24
C GLU A 61 13.29 5.60 2.49
N ASN A 62 12.52 6.69 2.51
CA ASN A 62 11.66 7.06 3.63
C ASN A 62 10.50 6.07 3.78
N ILE A 63 9.89 5.65 2.66
CA ILE A 63 8.85 4.62 2.65
C ILE A 63 9.41 3.25 3.02
N ILE A 64 10.62 2.91 2.55
CA ILE A 64 11.30 1.68 2.96
C ILE A 64 11.56 1.68 4.47
N GLU A 65 12.02 2.80 5.04
CA GLU A 65 12.21 2.97 6.48
C GLU A 65 10.88 2.86 7.23
N TYR A 66 9.81 3.47 6.72
CA TYR A 66 8.47 3.33 7.28
C TYR A 66 8.06 1.85 7.33
N ILE A 67 8.15 1.13 6.21
CA ILE A 67 7.78 -0.29 6.13
C ILE A 67 8.60 -1.13 7.12
N LYS A 68 9.91 -0.89 7.24
CA LYS A 68 10.78 -1.56 8.25
C LYS A 68 10.32 -1.31 9.68
N ASN A 69 9.81 -0.11 9.97
CA ASN A 69 9.30 0.26 11.28
C ASN A 69 7.87 -0.24 11.54
N THR A 70 7.11 -0.57 10.49
CA THR A 70 5.83 -1.27 10.61
C THR A 70 6.03 -2.79 10.82
N LYS A 71 5.05 -3.47 11.43
CA LYS A 71 5.06 -4.94 11.55
C LYS A 71 4.69 -5.65 10.23
N ASN A 72 5.06 -5.08 9.09
CA ASN A 72 4.72 -5.60 7.76
C ASN A 72 5.99 -6.00 6.97
N PRO A 73 6.60 -7.15 7.31
CA PRO A 73 7.84 -7.60 6.65
C PRO A 73 7.63 -8.09 5.22
N TYR A 74 6.38 -8.28 4.74
CA TYR A 74 6.11 -8.83 3.42
C TYR A 74 6.44 -7.85 2.29
N LEU A 75 6.16 -6.55 2.48
CA LEU A 75 6.48 -5.50 1.50
C LEU A 75 7.98 -5.21 1.37
N ILE A 76 8.77 -5.60 2.37
CA ILE A 76 10.24 -5.44 2.35
C ILE A 76 10.85 -6.27 1.21
N GLY A 77 10.34 -7.49 0.97
CA GLY A 77 10.84 -8.35 -0.10
C GLY A 77 10.61 -7.77 -1.49
N THR A 78 9.46 -7.12 -1.69
CA THR A 78 9.08 -6.48 -2.95
C THR A 78 9.97 -5.27 -3.28
N LEU A 79 10.37 -4.50 -2.27
CA LEU A 79 11.12 -3.25 -2.48
C LEU A 79 12.66 -3.40 -2.45
N ILE A 80 13.20 -4.38 -1.71
CA ILE A 80 14.65 -4.52 -1.53
C ILE A 80 15.31 -5.36 -2.64
N GLY A 81 14.53 -6.10 -3.44
CA GLY A 81 15.05 -6.96 -4.52
C GLY A 81 15.71 -6.24 -5.70
N LYS A 82 15.89 -4.92 -5.66
CA LYS A 82 16.45 -4.10 -6.74
C LYS A 82 17.85 -3.51 -6.48
N ASN A 83 18.54 -3.90 -5.40
CA ASN A 83 19.96 -3.57 -5.19
C ASN A 83 20.90 -4.59 -5.84
#